data_AF-A0A2V9Z624-F1
#
_entry.id   AF-A0A2V9Z624-F1
#
_cell.length_a   1.000
_cell.length_b   1.000
_cell.length_c   1.000
_cell.angle_alpha   90.00
_cell.angle_beta   90.00
_cell.angle_gamma   90.00
#
_symmetry.space_group_name_H-M   'P 1'
#
loop_
_entity.id
_entity.type
_entity.pdbx_description
1 polymer ?
#
loop_
_entity_poly.entity_id
_entity_poly.type
_entity_poly.pdbx_seq_one_letter_code
_entity_poly.pdbx_strand_id
1 'polypeptide(L)'
;MLTRSLGFREDCKIEELHEGQGKPTNCSRFWNMDFSLQKETKITERTVIQLSADAFNLLNHTNFARPIGRFDSSLFGRVTAITGNPRLLQLGARFIF
;
A
#
# COMPACT_ATOMS: atom_id res chain seq x y z
N MET A 1 -14.33 21.99 -1.30
CA MET A 1 -12.84 22.02 -1.37
C MET A 1 -12.37 20.70 -1.98
N LEU A 2 -11.34 20.71 -2.83
CA LEU A 2 -10.79 19.51 -3.47
C LEU A 2 -9.45 19.17 -2.82
N THR A 3 -9.35 18.00 -2.19
CA THR A 3 -8.14 17.47 -1.58
C THR A 3 -7.62 16.32 -2.45
N ARG A 4 -6.32 16.35 -2.77
CA ARG A 4 -5.66 15.28 -3.52
C ARG A 4 -4.40 14.90 -2.75
N SER A 5 -4.12 13.62 -2.62
CA SER A 5 -2.84 13.12 -2.13
C SER A 5 -2.35 11.98 -3.03
N LEU A 6 -1.06 12.03 -3.35
CA LEU A 6 -0.35 10.96 -4.03
C LEU A 6 0.77 10.51 -3.09
N GLY A 7 0.73 9.24 -2.68
CA GLY A 7 1.70 8.63 -1.80
C GLY A 7 2.61 7.70 -2.59
N PHE A 8 3.92 7.91 -2.47
CA PHE A 8 4.92 6.95 -2.93
C PHE A 8 5.49 6.24 -1.69
N ARG A 9 5.28 4.93 -1.61
CA ARG A 9 5.77 4.09 -0.51
C ARG A 9 6.95 3.25 -0.99
N GLU A 10 8.10 3.42 -0.36
CA GLU A 10 9.21 2.47 -0.45
C GLU A 10 9.18 1.60 0.81
N ASP A 11 8.62 0.40 0.70
CA ASP A 11 8.47 -0.49 1.86
C ASP A 11 9.64 -1.47 1.92
N CYS A 12 10.48 -1.28 2.94
CA CYS A 12 11.46 -2.26 3.38
C CYS A 12 10.86 -3.04 4.55
N LYS A 13 10.41 -4.28 4.31
CA LYS A 13 9.84 -5.10 5.37
C LYS A 13 10.95 -5.83 6.13
N ILE A 14 11.09 -5.50 7.42
CA ILE A 14 11.91 -6.25 8.37
C ILE A 14 11.20 -7.60 8.60
N GLU A 15 11.82 -8.74 8.32
CA GLU A 15 11.37 -9.96 9.04
C GLU A 15 11.92 -9.74 10.43
N GLU A 16 11.03 -9.58 11.40
CA GLU A 16 11.39 -9.78 12.80
C GLU A 16 11.83 -11.24 12.94
N LEU A 17 13.14 -11.47 12.78
CA LEU A 17 13.76 -12.63 13.39
C LEU A 17 13.63 -12.40 14.90
N HIS A 18 13.00 -13.34 15.59
CA HIS A 18 13.10 -13.39 17.04
C HIS A 18 14.59 -13.32 17.43
N GLU A 19 14.87 -12.44 18.39
CA GLU A 19 16.17 -12.08 18.96
C GLU A 19 17.11 -11.21 18.12
N GLY A 20 17.35 -10.00 18.64
CA GLY A 20 18.68 -9.37 18.64
C GLY A 20 19.10 -8.58 17.40
N GLN A 21 18.86 -7.26 17.44
CA GLN A 21 19.73 -6.20 16.90
C GLN A 21 20.58 -6.53 15.67
N GLY A 22 20.00 -6.41 14.47
CA GLY A 22 20.76 -6.33 13.21
C GLY A 22 19.98 -5.51 12.19
N LYS A 23 20.53 -4.37 11.71
CA LYS A 23 19.92 -3.62 10.62
C LYS A 23 19.87 -4.51 9.36
N PRO A 24 18.72 -4.61 8.66
CA PRO A 24 18.57 -5.53 7.54
C PRO A 24 19.44 -5.07 6.37
N THR A 25 20.54 -5.78 6.12
CA THR A 25 21.48 -5.52 5.01
C THR A 25 21.00 -6.06 3.66
N ASN A 26 19.87 -6.78 3.62
CA ASN A 26 19.24 -7.21 2.38
C ASN A 26 17.72 -6.98 2.47
N CYS A 27 17.34 -5.71 2.37
CA CYS A 27 15.96 -5.35 2.16
C CYS A 27 15.71 -5.30 0.66
N SER A 28 14.98 -6.29 0.15
CA SER A 28 14.45 -6.21 -1.19
C SER A 28 13.53 -5.00 -1.23
N ARG A 29 13.94 -3.97 -1.96
CA ARG A 29 13.25 -2.68 -1.99
C ARG A 29 12.12 -2.77 -2.99
N PHE A 30 10.90 -2.81 -2.48
CA PHE A 30 9.70 -2.74 -3.28
C PHE A 30 9.13 -1.34 -3.20
N TRP A 31 8.47 -0.91 -4.27
CA TRP A 31 7.84 0.39 -4.35
C TRP A 31 6.37 0.22 -4.67
N ASN A 32 5.55 1.10 -4.10
CA ASN A 32 4.12 1.13 -4.35
C ASN A 32 3.63 2.57 -4.47
N MET A 33 2.65 2.79 -5.33
CA MET A 33 2.07 4.11 -5.57
C MET A 33 0.60 4.09 -5.21
N ASP A 34 0.23 4.90 -4.23
CA ASP A 34 -1.12 5.05 -3.74
C ASP A 34 -1.64 6.45 -4.06
N PHE A 35 -2.91 6.56 -4.41
CA PHE A 35 -3.56 7.81 -4.77
C PHE A 35 -4.87 7.97 -4.03
N SER A 36 -5.14 9.15 -3.51
CA SER A 36 -6.39 9.50 -2.85
C SER A 36 -6.89 10.85 -3.34
N LEU A 37 -8.18 10.90 -3.62
CA LEU A 37 -8.89 12.06 -4.11
C LEU A 37 -10.16 12.24 -3.30
N GLN A 38 -10.31 13.41 -2.68
CA GLN A 38 -11.52 13.78 -1.97
C GLN A 38 -12.05 15.10 -2.48
N LYS A 39 -13.32 15.14 -2.87
CA LYS A 39 -14.00 16.33 -3.36
C LYS A 39 -15.24 16.62 -2.54
N GLU A 40 -15.27 17.81 -1.94
CA GLU A 40 -16.45 18.34 -1.31
C GLU A 40 -17.18 19.32 -2.24
N THR A 41 -18.47 19.06 -2.48
CA THR A 41 -19.37 19.87 -3.30
C THR A 41 -20.58 20.28 -2.45
N LYS A 42 -20.77 21.59 -2.26
CA LYS A 42 -21.96 22.13 -1.60
C LYS A 42 -23.10 22.18 -2.61
N ILE A 43 -24.23 21.55 -2.30
CA ILE A 43 -25.42 21.58 -3.17
C ILE A 43 -26.35 22.71 -2.75
N THR A 44 -26.53 22.89 -1.44
CA THR A 44 -27.31 23.98 -0.84
C THR A 44 -26.53 24.58 0.32
N GLU A 45 -27.09 25.59 1.00
CA GLU A 45 -26.46 26.20 2.19
C GLU A 45 -26.33 25.23 3.37
N ARG A 46 -27.12 24.15 3.40
CA ARG A 46 -27.13 23.13 4.47
C ARG A 46 -26.61 21.77 3.99
N THR A 47 -26.71 21.49 2.70
CA THR A 47 -26.32 20.19 2.15
C THR A 47 -24.93 20.19 1.53
N VAL A 48 -24.09 19.28 2.02
CA VAL A 48 -22.73 19.05 1.53
C VAL A 48 -22.55 17.59 1.14
N ILE A 49 -22.01 17.35 -0.06
CA ILE A 49 -21.61 16.01 -0.52
C ILE A 49 -20.09 15.93 -0.56
N GLN A 50 -19.53 14.96 0.14
CA GLN A 50 -18.13 14.59 0.08
C GLN A 50 -17.99 13.30 -0.72
N LEU A 51 -17.27 13.34 -1.84
CA LEU A 51 -16.91 12.19 -2.64
C LEU A 51 -15.45 11.86 -2.36
N SER A 52 -15.14 10.59 -2.16
CA SER A 52 -13.79 10.06 -1.96
C SER A 52 -13.51 8.97 -2.98
N ALA A 53 -12.31 8.97 -3.55
CA ALA A 53 -11.81 7.95 -4.44
C ALA A 53 -10.36 7.65 -4.06
N ASP A 54 -10.13 6.45 -3.55
CA ASP A 54 -8.84 5.96 -3.12
C ASP A 54 -8.41 4.79 -4.02
N ALA A 55 -7.16 4.81 -4.44
CA ALA A 55 -6.55 3.79 -5.29
C ALA A 55 -5.22 3.36 -4.68
N PHE A 56 -5.18 2.15 -4.17
CA PHE A 56 -3.96 1.51 -3.64
C PHE A 56 -3.32 0.68 -4.74
N ASN A 57 -1.98 0.71 -4.82
CA ASN A 57 -1.25 0.07 -5.90
C ASN A 57 -1.78 0.47 -7.29
N LEU A 58 -1.77 1.78 -7.52
CA LEU A 58 -2.30 2.45 -8.71
C LEU A 58 -1.71 1.89 -10.01
N LEU A 59 -0.42 1.54 -10.01
CA LEU A 59 0.28 0.98 -11.16
C LEU A 59 0.16 -0.55 -11.27
N ASN A 60 -0.53 -1.20 -10.33
CA ASN A 60 -0.65 -2.66 -10.27
C ASN A 60 0.72 -3.36 -10.33
N HIS A 61 1.73 -2.80 -9.65
CA HIS A 61 3.06 -3.39 -9.58
C HIS A 61 3.04 -4.56 -8.60
N THR A 62 3.50 -5.73 -9.05
CA THR A 62 3.59 -6.92 -8.19
C THR A 62 4.92 -6.89 -7.43
N ASN A 63 4.82 -6.81 -6.12
CA ASN A 63 5.99 -6.82 -5.24
C ASN A 63 6.21 -8.27 -4.78
N PHE A 64 7.32 -8.86 -5.21
CA PHE A 64 7.69 -10.22 -4.85
C PHE A 64 8.16 -10.28 -3.40
N ALA A 65 7.80 -11.31 -2.63
CA ALA A 65 8.36 -11.48 -1.30
C ALA A 65 9.84 -11.87 -1.38
N ARG A 66 10.54 -11.84 -0.25
CA ARG A 66 11.91 -12.33 -0.20
C ARG A 66 11.97 -13.84 -0.50
N PRO A 67 13.06 -14.31 -1.10
CA PRO A 67 13.31 -15.73 -1.24
C PRO A 67 13.44 -16.42 0.12
N ILE A 68 13.14 -17.71 0.18
CA ILE A 68 13.28 -18.52 1.40
C ILE A 68 14.75 -18.61 1.80
N GLY A 69 15.11 -18.00 2.94
CA GLY A 69 16.48 -17.95 3.47
C GLY A 69 16.89 -19.16 4.33
N ARG A 70 16.03 -20.17 4.46
CA ARG A 70 16.26 -21.38 5.26
C ARG A 70 17.02 -22.43 4.46
N PHE A 71 18.29 -22.66 4.83
CA PHE A 71 19.19 -23.60 4.14
C PHE A 71 18.73 -25.07 4.17
N ASP A 72 17.89 -25.44 5.15
CA ASP A 72 17.29 -26.75 5.33
C ASP A 72 16.01 -26.97 4.48
N SER A 73 15.53 -25.93 3.80
CA SER A 73 14.35 -26.01 2.94
C SER A 73 14.69 -26.46 1.52
N SER A 74 13.89 -27.37 0.95
CA SER A 74 13.95 -27.72 -0.47
C SER A 74 13.63 -26.55 -1.42
N LEU A 75 13.09 -25.46 -0.87
CA LEU A 75 12.73 -24.23 -1.59
C LEU A 75 13.73 -23.09 -1.32
N PHE A 76 14.90 -23.38 -0.75
CA PHE A 76 15.94 -22.39 -0.48
C PHE A 76 16.26 -21.53 -1.73
N GLY A 77 16.33 -20.21 -1.52
CA GLY A 77 16.62 -19.25 -2.59
C GLY A 77 15.48 -19.01 -3.59
N ARG A 78 14.30 -19.63 -3.41
CA ARG A 78 13.13 -19.39 -4.27
C ARG A 78 12.17 -18.38 -3.65
N VAL A 79 11.61 -17.51 -4.50
CA VAL A 79 10.47 -16.64 -4.17
C VAL A 79 9.18 -17.42 -4.39
N THR A 80 8.38 -17.59 -3.33
CA THR A 80 7.12 -18.35 -3.39
C THR A 80 5.89 -17.52 -3.02
N ALA A 81 6.08 -16.23 -2.71
CA ALA A 81 5.02 -15.35 -2.27
C ALA A 81 5.17 -13.95 -2.86
N ILE A 82 4.08 -13.19 -2.80
CA ILE A 82 4.03 -11.76 -3.07
C ILE A 82 3.85 -11.02 -1.74
N THR A 83 4.36 -9.79 -1.66
CA THR A 83 4.24 -8.92 -0.49
C THR A 83 3.51 -7.63 -0.85
N GLY A 84 2.83 -7.02 0.12
CA GLY A 84 2.03 -5.83 -0.11
C GLY A 84 0.62 -6.14 -0.63
N ASN A 85 -0.16 -5.08 -0.84
CA ASN A 85 -1.55 -5.19 -1.27
C ASN A 85 -1.66 -5.19 -2.80
N PRO A 86 -2.55 -6.02 -3.38
CA PRO A 86 -2.90 -5.92 -4.80
C PRO A 86 -3.59 -4.59 -5.09
N ARG A 87 -3.76 -4.25 -6.38
CA ARG A 87 -4.51 -3.05 -6.77
C ARG A 87 -5.93 -3.08 -6.19
N LEU A 88 -6.23 -2.07 -5.39
CA LEU A 88 -7.53 -1.91 -4.76
C LEU A 88 -8.05 -0.50 -5.03
N LEU A 89 -9.27 -0.41 -5.55
CA LEU A 89 -9.99 0.84 -5.73
C LEU A 89 -11.12 0.90 -4.71
N GLN A 90 -11.21 2.01 -3.98
CA GLN A 90 -12.24 2.27 -3.00
C GLN A 90 -12.92 3.60 -3.33
N LEU A 91 -14.24 3.57 -3.40
CA LEU A 91 -15.07 4.74 -3.62
C LEU A 91 -15.91 4.98 -2.38
N GLY A 92 -16.00 6.23 -1.95
CA GLY A 92 -16.78 6.66 -0.80
C GLY A 92 -17.64 7.87 -1.14
N ALA A 93 -18.84 7.91 -0.58
CA ALA A 93 -19.68 9.09 -0.61
C ALA A 93 -20.20 9.35 0.81
N ARG A 94 -20.11 10.60 1.26
CA ARG A 94 -20.68 11.06 2.52
C ARG A 94 -21.62 12.24 2.23
N PHE A 95 -22.82 12.13 2.76
CA PHE A 95 -23.86 13.14 2.67
C PHE A 95 -24.01 13.81 4.04
N ILE A 96 -23.94 15.14 4.08
CA ILE A 96 -24.04 15.96 5.29
C ILE A 96 -25.18 16.96 5.05
N PHE A 97 -26.08 17.12 6.02
CA PHE A 97 -27.30 17.93 5.94
C PHE A 97 -27.54 18.72 7.21
#